data_AF-A0A0S8JAX2-F1
#
_entry.id   AF-A0A0S8JAX2-F1
#
_cell.length_a   1.000
_cell.length_b   1.000
_cell.length_c   1.000
_cell.angle_alpha   90.00
_cell.angle_beta   90.00
_cell.angle_gamma   90.00
#
_symmetry.space_group_name_H-M   'P 1'
#
loop_
_entity.id
_entity.type
_entity.pdbx_description
1 polymer ?
#
loop_
_entity_poly.entity_id
_entity_poly.type
_entity_poly.pdbx_seq_one_letter_code
_entity_poly.pdbx_strand_id
1 'polypeptide(L)'
;MMPPSSSSRGNLPPSRLFLPLRRIPLRAHFAASLAVALVALLLAGCGEQNPLEPSTVIEGSDAMLSAGAGGSDTFVFSRGTATYGQIRLSVYWFEGPPQVLAGYLSSEGIQVADPGLRLAPESGYSPQVLLGDPGSSYVLMTDDAPHYGRIDIVAVDERLTDRTIAITFDWVVQTEAGNRRLY
;
A
#
# COMPACT_ATOMS: atom_id res chain seq x y z
N MET A 1 40.48 69.16 10.32
CA MET A 1 41.92 69.31 10.61
C MET A 1 42.72 68.73 9.45
N MET A 2 43.62 69.55 8.92
CA MET A 2 44.76 69.18 8.07
C MET A 2 46.00 69.05 9.01
N PRO A 3 47.19 68.55 8.61
CA PRO A 3 47.58 67.93 7.33
C PRO A 3 48.45 66.64 7.60
N PRO A 4 49.52 66.25 6.86
CA PRO A 4 49.65 64.85 6.40
C PRO A 4 51.12 64.30 6.49
N SER A 5 51.53 63.51 5.49
CA SER A 5 52.92 63.42 4.96
C SER A 5 53.91 62.53 5.76
N SER A 6 54.88 61.83 5.15
CA SER A 6 55.08 61.49 3.71
C SER A 6 56.09 60.34 3.53
N SER A 7 56.16 59.82 2.29
CA SER A 7 57.41 59.48 1.58
C SER A 7 58.37 58.41 2.14
N SER A 8 58.54 57.32 1.38
CA SER A 8 59.75 57.17 0.54
C SER A 8 59.58 56.12 -0.57
N ARG A 9 60.35 56.26 -1.67
CA ARG A 9 60.40 55.35 -2.83
C ARG A 9 61.76 54.65 -2.93
N GLY A 10 61.79 53.44 -3.50
CA GLY A 10 62.99 52.79 -4.07
C GLY A 10 62.62 51.41 -4.63
N ASN A 11 62.44 51.23 -5.95
CA ASN A 11 63.46 50.95 -6.98
C ASN A 11 64.22 49.60 -6.84
N LEU A 12 63.67 48.58 -7.52
CA LEU A 12 64.25 47.54 -8.42
C LEU A 12 65.80 47.48 -8.63
N PRO A 13 66.35 46.41 -9.25
CA PRO A 13 66.31 44.94 -9.01
C PRO A 13 67.81 44.44 -8.98
N PRO A 14 68.31 43.33 -9.60
CA PRO A 14 67.78 42.00 -10.00
C PRO A 14 68.69 40.82 -9.51
N SER A 15 68.52 39.62 -10.12
CA SER A 15 69.56 38.61 -10.46
C SER A 15 69.50 37.21 -9.81
N ARG A 16 69.96 36.23 -10.61
CA ARG A 16 69.84 34.77 -10.44
C ARG A 16 71.13 34.14 -9.92
N LEU A 17 71.03 33.02 -9.19
CA LEU A 17 72.04 31.95 -9.06
C LEU A 17 71.25 30.63 -8.82
N PHE A 18 71.05 29.76 -9.80
CA PHE A 18 71.93 28.65 -10.24
C PHE A 18 72.41 27.68 -9.14
N LEU A 19 71.68 26.55 -9.01
CA LEU A 19 72.15 25.12 -9.01
C LEU A 19 73.28 24.68 -8.03
N PRO A 20 73.27 23.42 -7.52
CA PRO A 20 73.01 22.21 -8.32
C PRO A 20 72.17 21.07 -7.69
N LEU A 21 71.72 20.15 -8.56
CA LEU A 21 71.17 18.85 -8.19
C LEU A 21 72.24 17.96 -7.53
N ARG A 22 71.83 17.12 -6.56
CA ARG A 22 72.42 15.79 -6.34
C ARG A 22 71.35 14.68 -6.36
N ARG A 23 71.42 13.84 -7.39
CA ARG A 23 70.95 12.43 -7.40
C ARG A 23 72.07 11.58 -6.74
N ILE A 24 71.91 10.35 -6.24
CA ILE A 24 70.83 9.33 -6.10
C ILE A 24 71.18 8.54 -4.77
N PRO A 25 70.82 7.26 -4.46
CA PRO A 25 69.78 6.31 -4.95
C PRO A 25 69.01 5.47 -3.88
N LEU A 26 67.96 4.78 -4.36
CA LEU A 26 67.49 3.40 -4.08
C LEU A 26 66.85 2.93 -2.74
N ARG A 27 65.73 2.20 -2.97
CA ARG A 27 65.13 1.05 -2.24
C ARG A 27 64.55 1.35 -0.84
N ALA A 28 63.24 1.51 -0.67
CA ALA A 28 62.12 0.58 -0.94
C ALA A 28 62.07 -0.62 0.03
N HIS A 29 61.22 -0.52 1.05
CA HIS A 29 60.64 -1.66 1.76
C HIS A 29 59.22 -1.35 2.27
N PHE A 30 58.29 -2.23 1.89
CA PHE A 30 57.00 -2.56 2.51
C PHE A 30 55.95 -1.48 2.82
N ALA A 31 54.87 -1.55 2.04
CA ALA A 31 53.55 -1.06 2.43
C ALA A 31 52.96 -1.96 3.54
N ALA A 32 52.52 -1.35 4.65
CA ALA A 32 51.64 -1.97 5.64
C ALA A 32 51.03 -0.90 6.57
N SER A 33 50.01 -0.18 6.11
CA SER A 33 49.07 0.57 6.95
C SER A 33 47.76 0.74 6.17
N LEU A 34 46.92 -0.29 6.14
CA LEU A 34 45.89 -0.52 7.16
C LEU A 34 44.76 0.54 7.01
N ALA A 35 44.01 0.55 5.91
CA ALA A 35 42.99 -0.45 5.57
C ALA A 35 41.88 -0.66 6.64
N VAL A 36 41.78 0.21 7.64
CA VAL A 36 40.70 0.19 8.66
C VAL A 36 39.62 1.27 8.42
N ALA A 37 39.96 2.40 7.79
CA ALA A 37 38.98 3.46 7.51
C ALA A 37 37.95 3.11 6.40
N LEU A 38 38.24 2.14 5.52
CA LEU A 38 37.38 1.82 4.38
C LEU A 38 36.31 0.77 4.71
N VAL A 39 36.52 -0.08 5.71
CA VAL A 39 35.57 -1.14 6.11
C VAL A 39 34.37 -0.56 6.86
N ALA A 40 34.55 0.51 7.62
CA ALA A 40 33.48 1.15 8.39
C ALA A 40 32.45 1.91 7.54
N LEU A 41 32.80 2.36 6.33
CA LEU A 41 31.84 3.00 5.40
C LEU A 41 31.08 2.00 4.51
N LEU A 42 31.47 0.72 4.47
CA LEU A 42 30.80 -0.31 3.68
C LEU A 42 29.66 -1.04 4.42
N LEU A 43 29.36 -0.63 5.66
CA LEU A 43 28.33 -1.24 6.51
C LEU A 43 27.24 -0.25 6.98
N ALA A 44 27.25 0.98 6.47
CA ALA A 44 26.31 2.05 6.85
C ALA A 44 25.23 2.36 5.78
N GLY A 45 25.21 1.61 4.69
CA GLY A 45 24.23 1.67 3.61
C GLY A 45 24.69 0.78 2.45
N CYS A 46 23.83 0.05 1.75
CA CYS A 46 22.36 0.07 1.78
C CYS A 46 21.82 -1.23 2.36
N GLY A 47 21.12 -1.15 3.50
CA GLY A 47 19.96 -2.01 3.67
C GLY A 47 18.91 -1.46 2.71
N GLU A 48 18.92 -1.93 1.46
CA GLU A 48 17.85 -1.63 0.52
C GLU A 48 16.55 -1.98 1.22
N GLN A 49 15.71 -0.97 1.44
CA GLN A 49 14.30 -1.22 1.56
C GLN A 49 13.94 -2.03 0.33
N ASN A 50 13.55 -3.29 0.53
CA ASN A 50 12.83 -4.04 -0.48
C ASN A 50 11.82 -3.05 -1.07
N PRO A 51 11.78 -2.84 -2.40
CA PRO A 51 10.78 -1.94 -2.98
C PRO A 51 9.45 -2.33 -2.36
N LEU A 52 8.76 -1.36 -1.76
CA LEU A 52 7.37 -1.56 -1.41
C LEU A 52 6.70 -1.81 -2.75
N GLU A 53 6.48 -3.10 -3.07
CA GLU A 53 5.70 -3.55 -4.21
C GLU A 53 4.49 -2.62 -4.28
N PRO A 54 4.32 -1.84 -5.37
CA PRO A 54 3.35 -0.76 -5.40
C PRO A 54 2.01 -1.35 -5.04
N SER A 55 1.41 -0.90 -3.92
CA SER A 55 0.39 -1.69 -3.22
C SER A 55 -0.68 -2.12 -4.19
N THR A 56 -0.64 -3.41 -4.55
CA THR A 56 -1.48 -3.93 -5.63
C THR A 56 -2.94 -3.99 -5.19
N VAL A 57 -3.26 -3.64 -3.94
CA VAL A 57 -4.60 -3.47 -3.42
C VAL A 57 -5.11 -2.02 -3.44
N ILE A 58 -6.43 -1.91 -3.56
CA ILE A 58 -7.25 -0.76 -3.14
C ILE A 58 -7.97 -1.13 -1.85
N GLU A 59 -8.22 -0.16 -0.98
CA GLU A 59 -8.93 -0.36 0.29
C GLU A 59 -9.81 0.85 0.59
N GLY A 60 -10.82 0.64 1.45
CA GLY A 60 -11.70 1.67 1.96
C GLY A 60 -12.41 1.22 3.23
N SER A 61 -12.85 2.18 4.04
CA SER A 61 -13.60 1.94 5.27
C SER A 61 -15.00 2.54 5.19
N ASP A 62 -15.87 2.12 6.12
CA ASP A 62 -17.18 2.72 6.35
C ASP A 62 -18.10 2.78 5.09
N ALA A 63 -17.88 1.87 4.13
CA ALA A 63 -18.71 1.77 2.94
C ALA A 63 -20.10 1.26 3.32
N MET A 64 -21.15 1.74 2.63
CA MET A 64 -22.53 1.43 2.98
C MET A 64 -23.30 0.85 1.80
N LEU A 65 -24.15 -0.13 2.10
CA LEU A 65 -25.18 -0.67 1.22
C LEU A 65 -26.51 -0.68 1.96
N SER A 66 -27.61 -0.32 1.30
CA SER A 66 -28.95 -0.35 1.93
C SER A 66 -30.05 -0.71 0.93
N ALA A 67 -30.82 -1.75 1.24
CA ALA A 67 -31.89 -2.23 0.39
C ALA A 67 -33.16 -2.58 1.19
N GLY A 68 -34.32 -2.32 0.58
CA GLY A 68 -35.61 -2.79 1.05
C GLY A 68 -35.97 -4.17 0.50
N ALA A 69 -36.92 -4.85 1.13
CA ALA A 69 -37.41 -6.16 0.70
C ALA A 69 -37.87 -6.19 -0.77
N GLY A 70 -37.37 -7.18 -1.52
CA GLY A 70 -37.55 -7.30 -2.97
C GLY A 70 -36.60 -6.44 -3.80
N GLY A 71 -35.77 -5.62 -3.16
CA GLY A 71 -34.79 -4.74 -3.79
C GLY A 71 -33.34 -5.19 -3.58
N SER A 72 -32.43 -4.46 -4.23
CA SER A 72 -30.99 -4.64 -4.08
C SER A 72 -30.25 -3.31 -4.26
N ASP A 73 -29.11 -3.18 -3.61
CA ASP A 73 -28.17 -2.06 -3.73
C ASP A 73 -26.78 -2.58 -4.14
N THR A 74 -25.92 -1.75 -4.75
CA THR A 74 -24.65 -2.20 -5.34
C THR A 74 -23.53 -1.19 -5.12
N PHE A 75 -22.42 -1.67 -4.57
CA PHE A 75 -21.22 -0.90 -4.29
C PHE A 75 -20.12 -1.28 -5.28
N VAL A 76 -19.43 -0.29 -5.83
CA VAL A 76 -18.43 -0.47 -6.90
C VAL A 76 -17.04 -0.15 -6.36
N PHE A 77 -16.16 -1.15 -6.37
CA PHE A 77 -14.76 -1.00 -5.94
C PHE A 77 -13.99 -0.23 -7.01
N SER A 78 -13.48 0.95 -6.68
CA SER A 78 -12.86 1.85 -7.67
C SER A 78 -11.72 2.70 -7.11
N ARG A 79 -10.79 3.09 -7.99
CA ARG A 79 -9.70 4.05 -7.70
C ARG A 79 -9.58 5.00 -8.90
N GLY A 80 -9.95 6.26 -8.69
CA GLY A 80 -10.02 7.24 -9.78
C GLY A 80 -11.11 6.87 -10.79
N THR A 81 -10.75 6.62 -12.04
CA THR A 81 -11.66 6.19 -13.11
C THR A 81 -11.64 4.68 -13.37
N ALA A 82 -10.85 3.90 -12.62
CA ALA A 82 -10.76 2.46 -12.76
C ALA A 82 -11.69 1.75 -11.77
N THR A 83 -12.38 0.72 -12.26
CA THR A 83 -13.26 -0.17 -11.50
C THR A 83 -12.64 -1.56 -11.42
N TYR A 84 -12.78 -2.22 -10.27
CA TYR A 84 -12.21 -3.53 -9.94
C TYR A 84 -13.31 -4.53 -9.53
N GLY A 85 -14.52 -4.32 -10.06
CA GLY A 85 -15.73 -5.08 -9.77
C GLY A 85 -16.65 -4.44 -8.73
N GLN A 86 -17.58 -5.24 -8.23
CA GLN A 86 -18.69 -4.78 -7.39
C GLN A 86 -19.17 -5.86 -6.41
N ILE A 87 -19.91 -5.42 -5.38
CA ILE A 87 -20.68 -6.27 -4.48
C ILE A 87 -22.12 -5.75 -4.37
N ARG A 88 -23.09 -6.67 -4.32
CA ARG A 88 -24.52 -6.36 -4.23
C ARG A 88 -25.13 -6.95 -2.96
N LEU A 89 -25.86 -6.13 -2.22
CA LEU A 89 -26.79 -6.56 -1.18
C LEU A 89 -28.19 -6.71 -1.79
N SER A 90 -28.82 -7.87 -1.61
CA SER A 90 -30.23 -8.12 -1.97
C SER A 90 -31.01 -8.49 -0.70
N VAL A 91 -32.23 -7.96 -0.54
CA VAL A 91 -33.01 -8.17 0.69
C VAL A 91 -34.33 -8.86 0.36
N TYR A 92 -34.64 -9.92 1.10
CA TYR A 92 -35.85 -10.74 0.92
C TYR A 92 -36.70 -10.71 2.19
N TRP A 93 -38.02 -10.77 1.98
CA TRP A 93 -39.01 -10.85 3.06
C TRP A 93 -39.81 -12.14 2.92
N PHE A 94 -39.79 -12.95 3.97
CA PHE A 94 -40.52 -14.22 4.03
C PHE A 94 -41.78 -14.06 4.87
N GLU A 95 -42.93 -14.17 4.22
CA GLU A 95 -44.23 -14.08 4.88
C GLU A 95 -44.60 -15.41 5.54
N GLY A 96 -44.66 -15.40 6.87
CA GLY A 96 -45.02 -16.54 7.70
C GLY A 96 -44.80 -16.21 9.19
N PRO A 97 -45.15 -17.12 10.12
CA PRO A 97 -44.70 -17.07 11.50
C PRO A 97 -43.50 -18.03 11.72
N PRO A 98 -42.29 -17.54 12.10
CA PRO A 98 -41.91 -16.14 12.27
C PRO A 98 -41.74 -15.41 10.93
N GLN A 99 -41.91 -14.08 10.95
CA GLN A 99 -41.57 -13.23 9.82
C GLN A 99 -40.06 -13.05 9.77
N VAL A 100 -39.46 -13.19 8.60
CA VAL A 100 -38.00 -13.10 8.42
C VAL A 100 -37.67 -12.10 7.33
N LEU A 101 -36.81 -11.15 7.67
CA LEU A 101 -36.06 -10.32 6.73
C LEU A 101 -34.67 -10.96 6.56
N ALA A 102 -34.18 -11.11 5.33
CA ALA A 102 -32.89 -11.76 5.07
C ALA A 102 -32.08 -11.00 4.03
N GLY A 103 -30.85 -10.65 4.38
CA GLY A 103 -29.87 -10.08 3.47
C GLY A 103 -29.05 -11.16 2.79
N TYR A 104 -28.77 -10.99 1.50
CA TYR A 104 -27.83 -11.82 0.75
C TYR A 104 -26.80 -10.93 0.07
N LEU A 105 -25.53 -11.29 0.23
CA LEU A 105 -24.41 -10.67 -0.46
C LEU A 105 -24.08 -11.47 -1.72
N SER A 106 -23.79 -10.78 -2.81
CA SER A 106 -23.54 -11.38 -4.13
C SER A 106 -22.45 -10.64 -4.92
N SER A 107 -21.71 -11.40 -5.71
CA SER A 107 -20.67 -10.98 -6.66
C SER A 107 -20.52 -12.10 -7.70
N GLU A 108 -19.53 -12.06 -8.60
CA GLU A 108 -19.28 -13.18 -9.54
C GLU A 108 -18.97 -14.48 -8.78
N GLY A 109 -18.23 -14.35 -7.67
CA GLY A 109 -18.16 -15.38 -6.64
C GLY A 109 -17.99 -14.77 -5.25
N ILE A 110 -18.63 -15.35 -4.24
CA ILE A 110 -18.48 -14.93 -2.84
C ILE A 110 -18.56 -16.14 -1.90
N GLN A 111 -17.77 -16.11 -0.83
CA GLN A 111 -17.84 -17.08 0.28
C GLN A 111 -17.48 -16.39 1.60
N VAL A 112 -17.86 -17.00 2.73
CA VAL A 112 -17.41 -16.57 4.06
C VAL A 112 -15.88 -16.71 4.13
N ALA A 113 -15.20 -15.71 4.67
CA ALA A 113 -13.74 -15.71 4.83
C ALA A 113 -13.35 -16.10 6.26
N ASP A 114 -12.24 -16.84 6.38
CA ASP A 114 -11.61 -17.06 7.67
C ASP A 114 -11.08 -15.74 8.27
N PRO A 115 -11.19 -15.52 9.59
CA PRO A 115 -10.66 -14.33 10.23
C PRO A 115 -9.17 -14.11 9.95
N GLY A 116 -8.82 -12.92 9.44
CA GLY A 116 -7.43 -12.58 9.13
C GLY A 116 -6.87 -13.19 7.83
N LEU A 117 -7.72 -13.79 6.99
CA LEU A 117 -7.34 -14.30 5.67
C LEU A 117 -6.68 -13.21 4.82
N ARG A 118 -5.49 -13.54 4.27
CA ARG A 118 -4.65 -12.67 3.41
C ARG A 118 -4.48 -13.19 1.98
N LEU A 119 -4.92 -14.41 1.71
CA LEU A 119 -4.82 -15.06 0.40
C LEU A 119 -6.19 -15.64 0.07
N ALA A 120 -6.83 -15.13 -0.98
CA ALA A 120 -8.14 -15.59 -1.40
C ALA A 120 -8.11 -17.09 -1.79
N PRO A 121 -9.13 -17.89 -1.43
CA PRO A 121 -9.20 -19.30 -1.81
C PRO A 121 -9.23 -19.52 -3.33
N GLU A 122 -8.90 -20.73 -3.77
CA GLU A 122 -8.95 -21.14 -5.19
C GLU A 122 -10.33 -21.62 -5.64
N SER A 123 -11.18 -22.00 -4.70
CA SER A 123 -12.52 -22.54 -4.94
C SER A 123 -13.41 -22.31 -3.70
N GLY A 124 -14.64 -22.82 -3.71
CA GLY A 124 -15.62 -22.64 -2.61
C GLY A 124 -16.58 -21.45 -2.79
N TYR A 125 -16.35 -20.60 -3.79
CA TYR A 125 -17.22 -19.46 -4.10
C TYR A 125 -18.62 -19.91 -4.55
N SER A 126 -19.62 -19.18 -4.10
CA SER A 126 -21.02 -19.28 -4.52
C SER A 126 -21.47 -17.95 -5.15
N PRO A 127 -22.54 -17.91 -5.99
CA PRO A 127 -23.04 -16.65 -6.55
C PRO A 127 -23.58 -15.68 -5.49
N GLN A 128 -24.04 -16.22 -4.36
CA GLN A 128 -24.49 -15.45 -3.21
C GLN A 128 -24.26 -16.21 -1.90
N VAL A 129 -24.19 -15.46 -0.80
CA VAL A 129 -24.15 -15.96 0.58
C VAL A 129 -25.14 -15.20 1.44
N LEU A 130 -25.62 -15.83 2.51
CA LEU A 130 -26.43 -15.13 3.52
C LEU A 130 -25.55 -14.10 4.26
N LEU A 131 -26.10 -12.91 4.48
CA LEU A 131 -25.51 -11.91 5.35
C LEU A 131 -25.51 -12.43 6.80
N GLY A 132 -24.36 -12.32 7.46
CA GLY A 132 -24.16 -12.65 8.87
C GLY A 132 -24.04 -11.40 9.74
N ASP A 133 -23.85 -11.64 11.03
CA ASP A 133 -23.74 -10.61 12.05
C ASP A 133 -22.52 -9.68 11.86
N PRO A 134 -22.51 -8.49 12.47
CA PRO A 134 -21.31 -7.65 12.59
C PRO A 134 -20.08 -8.45 13.07
N GLY A 135 -18.94 -8.24 12.40
CA GLY A 135 -17.73 -9.05 12.54
C GLY A 135 -17.61 -10.20 11.54
N SER A 136 -18.64 -10.47 10.72
CA SER A 136 -18.54 -11.43 9.61
C SER A 136 -17.65 -10.92 8.49
N SER A 137 -16.79 -11.79 7.96
CA SER A 137 -15.89 -11.51 6.84
C SER A 137 -16.29 -12.30 5.59
N TYR A 138 -16.12 -11.72 4.41
CA TYR A 138 -16.38 -12.39 3.14
C TYR A 138 -15.24 -12.16 2.16
N VAL A 139 -14.91 -13.18 1.38
CA VAL A 139 -13.95 -13.10 0.26
C VAL A 139 -14.72 -13.25 -1.04
N LEU A 140 -14.41 -12.37 -1.99
CA LEU A 140 -15.12 -12.22 -3.26
C LEU A 140 -14.19 -12.30 -4.46
N MET A 141 -14.75 -12.75 -5.57
CA MET A 141 -14.19 -12.75 -6.91
C MET A 141 -15.09 -11.86 -7.77
N THR A 142 -14.49 -11.01 -8.59
CA THR A 142 -15.19 -10.08 -9.48
C THR A 142 -15.12 -10.49 -10.96
N ASP A 143 -15.77 -9.69 -11.80
CA ASP A 143 -16.11 -9.93 -13.20
C ASP A 143 -14.98 -9.60 -14.21
N ASP A 144 -15.12 -10.15 -15.43
CA ASP A 144 -14.24 -10.09 -16.62
C ASP A 144 -12.77 -10.53 -16.44
N ALA A 145 -12.06 -9.99 -15.46
CA ALA A 145 -10.71 -10.35 -15.09
C ALA A 145 -10.67 -10.44 -13.55
N PRO A 146 -10.67 -11.64 -12.94
CA PRO A 146 -11.08 -11.80 -11.55
C PRO A 146 -10.14 -11.09 -10.58
N HIS A 147 -10.59 -9.94 -10.08
CA HIS A 147 -10.00 -9.28 -8.93
C HIS A 147 -10.54 -9.96 -7.67
N TYR A 148 -9.64 -10.27 -6.75
CA TYR A 148 -10.00 -10.87 -5.48
C TYR A 148 -10.12 -9.78 -4.42
N GLY A 149 -11.19 -9.84 -3.63
CA GLY A 149 -11.43 -8.88 -2.57
C GLY A 149 -11.81 -9.56 -1.27
N ARG A 150 -11.74 -8.79 -0.19
CA ARG A 150 -12.37 -9.11 1.08
C ARG A 150 -13.19 -7.92 1.55
N ILE A 151 -14.33 -8.20 2.14
CA ILE A 151 -15.09 -7.23 2.93
C ILE A 151 -15.22 -7.74 4.37
N ASP A 152 -15.32 -6.80 5.30
CA ASP A 152 -15.50 -7.05 6.73
C ASP A 152 -16.71 -6.24 7.21
N ILE A 153 -17.77 -6.92 7.66
CA ILE A 153 -19.01 -6.26 8.10
C ILE A 153 -18.76 -5.59 9.46
N VAL A 154 -18.83 -4.27 9.48
CA VAL A 154 -18.65 -3.44 10.69
C VAL A 154 -19.97 -3.28 11.44
N ALA A 155 -21.08 -3.10 10.71
CA ALA A 155 -22.41 -2.95 11.30
C ALA A 155 -23.52 -3.48 10.38
N VAL A 156 -24.64 -3.88 10.99
CA VAL A 156 -25.89 -4.25 10.33
C VAL A 156 -27.04 -3.56 11.06
N ASP A 157 -27.91 -2.86 10.34
CA ASP A 157 -29.14 -2.23 10.82
C ASP A 157 -30.34 -2.85 10.10
N GLU A 158 -31.04 -3.75 10.78
CA GLU A 158 -32.24 -4.41 10.28
C GLU A 158 -33.50 -3.76 10.85
N ARG A 159 -34.38 -3.28 9.96
CA ARG A 159 -35.62 -2.60 10.34
C ARG A 159 -36.82 -3.35 9.82
N LEU A 160 -37.43 -4.17 10.69
CA LEU A 160 -38.59 -5.00 10.34
C LEU A 160 -39.85 -4.17 9.99
N THR A 161 -39.98 -2.94 10.52
CA THR A 161 -41.09 -2.03 10.18
C THR A 161 -41.02 -1.56 8.73
N ASP A 162 -39.81 -1.20 8.29
CA ASP A 162 -39.54 -0.60 6.98
C ASP A 162 -39.16 -1.68 5.95
N ARG A 163 -38.91 -2.91 6.44
CA ARG A 163 -38.40 -4.08 5.72
C ARG A 163 -37.08 -3.79 5.00
N THR A 164 -36.19 -3.05 5.65
CA THR A 164 -34.86 -2.67 5.12
C THR A 164 -33.72 -3.31 5.90
N ILE A 165 -32.65 -3.66 5.19
CA ILE A 165 -31.35 -3.94 5.79
C ILE A 165 -30.36 -2.93 5.24
N ALA A 166 -29.62 -2.28 6.14
CA ALA A 166 -28.42 -1.52 5.82
C ALA A 166 -27.20 -2.19 6.44
N ILE A 167 -26.06 -2.17 5.75
CA ILE A 167 -24.78 -2.65 6.25
C ILE A 167 -23.70 -1.58 6.09
N THR A 168 -22.78 -1.55 7.05
CA THR A 168 -21.53 -0.81 6.96
C THR A 168 -20.38 -1.81 6.92
N PHE A 169 -19.41 -1.62 6.03
CA PHE A 169 -18.31 -2.55 5.84
C PHE A 169 -17.00 -1.86 5.44
N ASP A 170 -15.90 -2.45 5.89
CA ASP A 170 -14.56 -2.15 5.40
C ASP A 170 -14.22 -3.13 4.27
N TRP A 171 -13.29 -2.76 3.38
CA TRP A 171 -12.97 -3.58 2.22
C TRP A 171 -11.55 -3.40 1.70
N VAL A 172 -11.05 -4.46 1.06
CA VAL A 172 -9.79 -4.49 0.29
C VAL A 172 -10.00 -5.28 -1.00
N VAL A 173 -9.50 -4.80 -2.14
CA VAL A 173 -9.58 -5.48 -3.46
C VAL A 173 -8.23 -5.41 -4.18
N GLN A 174 -7.81 -6.54 -4.71
CA GLN A 174 -6.57 -6.73 -5.46
C GLN A 174 -6.70 -6.24 -6.91
N THR A 175 -6.03 -5.15 -7.26
CA THR A 175 -6.07 -4.46 -8.57
C THR A 175 -5.33 -5.20 -9.70
N GLU A 176 -4.50 -6.19 -9.39
CA GLU A 176 -3.94 -7.12 -10.38
C GLU A 176 -4.87 -8.33 -10.55
N ALA A 177 -5.47 -8.47 -11.74
CA ALA A 177 -6.38 -9.58 -12.01
C ALA A 177 -5.70 -10.94 -11.87
N GLY A 178 -6.37 -11.90 -11.23
CA GLY A 178 -5.83 -13.23 -10.94
C GLY A 178 -4.90 -13.31 -9.73
N ASN A 179 -4.37 -12.19 -9.23
CA ASN A 179 -3.61 -12.17 -7.99
C ASN A 179 -4.58 -12.32 -6.80
N ARG A 180 -4.26 -13.24 -5.87
CA ARG A 180 -5.11 -13.59 -4.71
C ARG A 180 -4.62 -12.98 -3.40
N ARG A 181 -3.48 -12.29 -3.40
CA ARG A 181 -2.91 -11.68 -2.18
C ARG A 181 -3.65 -10.39 -1.85
N LEU A 182 -4.09 -10.26 -0.61
CA LEU A 182 -4.81 -9.09 -0.09
C LEU A 182 -3.93 -8.22 0.83
N TYR A 183 -2.81 -8.76 1.33
CA TYR A 183 -1.80 -8.11 2.17
C TYR A 183 -0.44 -8.81 2.04
#